data_AF-A0A9N8K4F1-F1
#
_entry.id   AF-A0A9N8K4F1-F1
#
_cell.length_a   1.000
_cell.length_b   1.000
_cell.length_c   1.000
_cell.angle_alpha   90.00
_cell.angle_beta   90.00
_cell.angle_gamma   90.00
#
_symmetry.space_group_name_H-M   'P 1'
#
loop_
_entity.id
_entity.type
_entity.pdbx_description
1 polymer ?
#
loop_
_entity_poly.entity_id
_entity_poly.type
_entity_poly.pdbx_seq_one_letter_code
_entity_poly.pdbx_strand_id
1 'polypeptide(L)'
;MSGTEQTFHYTKEDVRKMEQRDSASHGGNVSADSNAAAMQVSDFCLHQVKKHLLTYVQSIVDQADKNKAELIEERRSNLPKPEDPPVKSDFNSADPSTVNVGSGGVSDTFSHGNDALREPATGDSAARSADATLGQGVGREGKDGLSGIPNDAVTREAKGKAGLADTTGQDYGYPKNDPSNA
;
A
#
# COMPACT_ATOMS: atom_id res chain seq x y z
N MET A 1 -48.86 35.00 -29.65
CA MET A 1 -47.87 35.49 -30.64
C MET A 1 -47.18 34.26 -31.21
N SER A 2 -47.60 33.80 -32.38
CA SER A 2 -47.00 32.64 -33.06
C SER A 2 -45.87 33.16 -33.94
N GLY A 3 -44.65 33.13 -33.41
CA GLY A 3 -43.45 33.39 -34.19
C GLY A 3 -43.04 32.09 -34.86
N THR A 4 -43.48 31.87 -36.09
CA THR A 4 -42.79 30.94 -36.98
C THR A 4 -41.46 31.58 -37.31
N GLU A 5 -40.37 31.08 -36.71
CA GLU A 5 -39.02 31.35 -37.19
C GLU A 5 -38.93 30.87 -38.63
N GLN A 6 -39.14 31.78 -39.59
CA GLN A 6 -38.75 31.55 -40.97
C GLN A 6 -37.23 31.51 -40.98
N THR A 7 -36.67 30.31 -40.98
CA THR A 7 -35.25 30.08 -41.24
C THR A 7 -35.00 30.48 -42.69
N PHE A 8 -34.58 31.72 -42.91
CA PHE A 8 -34.27 32.21 -44.24
C PHE A 8 -33.02 31.49 -44.76
N HIS A 9 -33.22 30.58 -45.71
CA HIS A 9 -32.12 29.93 -46.44
C HIS A 9 -31.57 30.91 -47.48
N TYR A 10 -30.74 31.85 -47.05
CA TYR A 10 -29.99 32.69 -47.97
C TYR A 10 -28.82 31.91 -48.55
N THR A 11 -28.67 31.96 -49.87
CA THR A 11 -27.50 31.40 -50.56
C THR A 11 -26.41 32.45 -50.69
N LYS A 12 -25.16 32.02 -50.98
CA LYS A 12 -24.06 32.95 -51.27
C LYS A 12 -24.37 33.92 -52.41
N GLU A 13 -25.21 33.49 -53.37
CA GLU A 13 -25.63 34.35 -54.47
C GLU A 13 -26.59 35.46 -54.01
N ASP A 14 -27.43 35.18 -53.02
CA ASP A 14 -28.33 36.19 -52.43
C ASP A 14 -27.54 37.27 -51.69
N VAL A 15 -26.51 36.86 -50.94
CA VAL A 15 -25.58 37.78 -50.26
C VAL A 15 -24.89 38.69 -51.27
N ARG A 16 -24.29 38.13 -52.33
CA ARG A 16 -23.65 38.92 -53.40
C ARG A 16 -24.59 39.91 -54.06
N LYS A 17 -25.85 39.52 -54.28
CA LYS A 17 -26.85 40.40 -54.90
C LYS A 17 -27.24 41.56 -53.99
N MET A 18 -27.25 41.35 -52.67
CA MET A 18 -27.46 42.42 -51.70
C MET A 18 -26.25 43.34 -51.59
N GLU A 19 -25.04 42.77 -51.54
CA GLU A 19 -23.79 43.54 -51.59
C GLU A 19 -23.72 44.43 -52.83
N GLN A 20 -24.11 43.92 -54.00
CA GLN A 20 -24.13 44.69 -55.25
C GLN A 20 -25.12 45.87 -55.18
N ARG A 21 -26.28 45.68 -54.54
CA ARG A 21 -27.27 46.75 -54.38
C ARG A 21 -26.81 47.82 -53.41
N ASP A 22 -26.30 47.42 -52.25
CA ASP A 22 -25.81 48.33 -51.22
C ASP A 22 -24.58 49.10 -51.72
N SER A 23 -23.64 48.41 -52.38
CA SER A 23 -22.44 49.05 -52.94
C SER A 23 -22.77 50.01 -54.09
N ALA A 24 -23.81 49.73 -54.90
CA ALA A 24 -24.24 50.65 -55.95
C ALA A 24 -24.73 52.00 -55.39
N SER A 25 -25.37 52.01 -54.22
CA SER A 25 -25.78 53.24 -53.53
C SER A 25 -24.66 53.92 -52.74
N HIS A 26 -23.52 53.24 -52.55
CA HIS A 26 -22.44 53.67 -51.66
C HIS A 26 -21.07 53.74 -52.36
N GLY A 27 -21.04 54.01 -53.66
CA GLY A 27 -19.81 54.27 -54.41
C GLY A 27 -18.86 53.06 -54.49
N GLY A 28 -19.40 51.84 -54.45
CA GLY A 28 -18.65 50.59 -54.52
C GLY A 28 -18.31 49.97 -53.17
N ASN A 29 -18.68 50.59 -52.05
CA ASN A 29 -18.43 50.06 -50.71
C ASN A 29 -19.71 49.58 -50.02
N VAL A 30 -19.65 48.50 -49.26
CA VAL A 30 -20.76 48.07 -48.39
C VAL A 30 -20.60 48.80 -47.05
N SER A 31 -21.66 49.48 -46.58
CA SER A 31 -21.63 50.17 -45.29
C SER A 31 -21.68 49.15 -44.15
N ALA A 32 -20.97 49.42 -43.05
CA ALA A 32 -20.84 48.48 -41.92
C ALA A 32 -22.17 48.16 -41.23
N ASP A 33 -23.13 49.09 -41.32
CA ASP A 33 -24.44 49.00 -40.66
C ASP A 33 -25.51 48.37 -41.58
N SER A 34 -25.12 47.90 -42.77
CA SER A 34 -26.04 47.37 -43.78
C SER A 34 -26.41 45.91 -43.51
N ASN A 35 -27.58 45.51 -44.02
CA ASN A 35 -28.01 44.11 -43.95
C ASN A 35 -27.04 43.17 -44.69
N ALA A 36 -26.36 43.63 -45.75
CA ALA A 36 -25.34 42.85 -46.44
C ALA A 36 -24.11 42.59 -45.56
N ALA A 37 -23.65 43.60 -44.80
CA ALA A 37 -22.56 43.43 -43.84
C ALA A 37 -22.93 42.45 -42.71
N ALA A 38 -24.15 42.54 -42.18
CA ALA A 38 -24.65 41.61 -41.16
C ALA A 38 -24.66 40.16 -41.68
N MET A 39 -25.02 39.95 -42.94
CA MET A 39 -25.03 38.63 -43.58
C MET A 39 -23.62 38.06 -43.82
N GLN A 40 -22.65 38.90 -44.19
CA GLN A 40 -21.25 38.46 -44.30
C GLN A 40 -20.73 37.96 -42.95
N VAL A 41 -21.06 38.66 -41.87
CA VAL A 41 -20.65 38.26 -40.50
C VAL A 41 -21.32 36.95 -40.10
N SER A 42 -22.61 36.76 -40.39
CA SER A 42 -23.29 35.50 -40.09
C SER A 42 -22.73 34.33 -40.89
N ASP A 43 -22.42 34.53 -42.18
CA ASP A 43 -21.81 33.50 -43.03
C ASP A 43 -20.41 33.14 -42.56
N PHE A 44 -19.61 34.14 -42.17
CA PHE A 44 -18.28 33.94 -41.60
C PHE A 44 -18.35 33.16 -40.29
N CYS A 45 -19.26 33.55 -39.38
CA CYS A 45 -19.48 32.88 -38.11
C CYS A 45 -19.93 31.43 -38.32
N LEU A 46 -20.90 31.20 -39.20
CA LEU A 46 -21.39 29.86 -39.54
C LEU A 46 -20.29 28.99 -40.16
N HIS A 47 -19.46 29.56 -41.03
CA HIS A 47 -18.32 28.86 -41.61
C HIS A 47 -17.25 28.52 -40.57
N GLN A 48 -17.00 29.41 -39.62
CA GLN A 48 -16.07 29.16 -38.51
C GLN A 48 -16.60 28.04 -37.61
N VAL A 49 -17.87 28.09 -37.22
CA VAL A 49 -18.52 27.05 -36.43
C VAL A 49 -18.49 25.71 -37.17
N LYS A 50 -18.82 25.68 -38.46
CA LYS A 50 -18.77 24.47 -39.29
C LYS A 50 -17.35 23.89 -39.39
N LYS A 51 -16.33 24.74 -39.52
CA LYS A 51 -14.93 24.32 -39.50
C LYS A 51 -14.55 23.68 -38.18
N HIS A 52 -14.84 24.32 -37.05
CA HIS A 52 -14.56 23.77 -35.73
C HIS A 52 -15.26 22.43 -35.51
N LEU A 53 -16.52 22.33 -35.93
CA LEU A 53 -17.30 21.10 -35.79
C LEU A 53 -16.72 19.98 -36.66
N LEU A 54 -16.28 20.29 -37.88
CA LEU A 54 -15.63 19.31 -38.77
C LEU A 54 -14.30 18.83 -38.19
N THR A 55 -13.47 19.74 -37.65
CA THR A 55 -12.21 19.39 -36.99
C THR A 55 -12.45 18.51 -35.75
N TYR A 56 -13.47 18.83 -34.96
CA TYR A 56 -13.83 18.03 -33.79
C TYR A 56 -14.27 16.61 -34.18
N VAL A 57 -15.15 16.48 -35.17
CA VAL A 57 -15.58 15.16 -35.67
C VAL A 57 -14.41 14.37 -36.23
N GLN A 58 -13.52 15.02 -36.99
CA GLN A 58 -12.31 14.37 -37.50
C GLN A 58 -11.45 13.82 -36.36
N SER A 59 -11.24 14.60 -35.28
CA SER A 59 -10.47 14.12 -34.13
C SER A 59 -11.08 12.91 -33.42
N ILE A 60 -12.42 12.79 -33.41
CA ILE A 60 -13.11 11.63 -32.83
C ILE A 60 -12.91 10.39 -33.70
N VAL A 61 -13.02 10.54 -35.02
CA VAL A 61 -12.80 9.45 -35.98
C VAL A 61 -11.34 8.99 -35.91
N ASP A 62 -10.39 9.92 -35.93
CA ASP A 62 -8.97 9.61 -35.81
C ASP A 62 -8.68 8.87 -34.49
N GLN A 63 -9.33 9.24 -33.38
CA GLN A 63 -9.21 8.52 -32.11
C GLN A 63 -9.86 7.12 -32.13
N ALA A 64 -10.97 6.96 -32.85
CA ALA A 64 -11.66 5.67 -32.99
C ALA A 64 -10.91 4.69 -33.91
N ASP A 65 -10.22 5.21 -34.92
CA ASP A 65 -9.45 4.43 -35.90
C ASP A 65 -8.04 4.04 -35.41
N LYS A 66 -7.57 4.59 -34.28
CA LYS A 66 -6.30 4.18 -33.66
C LYS A 66 -6.33 2.68 -33.37
N ASN A 67 -5.33 1.96 -33.90
CA ASN A 67 -5.17 0.53 -33.60
C ASN A 67 -4.92 0.36 -32.10
N LYS A 68 -5.60 -0.59 -31.45
CA LYS A 68 -5.42 -0.89 -30.03
C LYS A 68 -3.94 -1.14 -29.67
N ALA A 69 -3.16 -1.70 -30.59
CA ALA A 69 -1.73 -1.92 -30.40
C ALA A 69 -0.94 -0.60 -30.28
N GLU A 70 -1.17 0.35 -31.18
CA GLU A 70 -0.51 1.68 -31.14
C GLU A 70 -0.91 2.46 -29.89
N LEU A 71 -2.18 2.41 -29.50
CA LEU A 71 -2.68 3.03 -28.28
C LEU A 71 -2.01 2.44 -27.03
N ILE A 72 -1.79 1.13 -27.01
CA ILE A 72 -1.07 0.45 -25.92
C ILE A 72 0.39 0.87 -25.88
N GLU A 73 1.07 1.01 -27.02
CA GLU A 73 2.46 1.48 -27.09
C GLU A 73 2.59 2.95 -26.64
N GLU A 74 1.70 3.83 -27.08
CA GLU A 74 1.62 5.24 -26.66
C GLU A 74 1.42 5.37 -25.14
N ARG A 75 0.57 4.53 -24.55
CA ARG A 75 0.34 4.57 -23.09
C ARG A 75 1.46 3.92 -22.28
N ARG A 76 2.10 2.87 -22.83
CA ARG A 76 3.25 2.23 -22.19
C ARG A 76 4.46 3.15 -22.14
N SER A 77 4.72 3.92 -23.19
CA SER A 77 5.85 4.85 -23.25
C SER A 77 5.69 6.04 -22.30
N ASN A 78 4.44 6.46 -22.04
CA ASN A 78 4.11 7.54 -21.12
C ASN A 78 3.89 7.10 -19.66
N LEU A 79 4.10 5.82 -19.34
CA LEU A 79 3.92 5.33 -17.99
C LEU A 79 5.14 5.73 -17.13
N PRO A 80 4.95 6.46 -16.01
CA PRO A 80 6.05 6.78 -15.12
C PRO A 80 6.70 5.50 -14.62
N LYS A 81 8.03 5.43 -14.68
CA LYS A 81 8.76 4.27 -14.16
C LYS A 81 8.53 4.19 -12.66
N PRO A 82 8.40 2.97 -12.09
CA PRO A 82 8.44 2.79 -10.66
C PRO A 82 9.71 3.44 -10.10
N GLU A 83 9.59 4.12 -8.96
CA GLU A 83 10.76 4.47 -8.14
C GLU A 83 11.56 3.19 -7.90
N ASP A 84 12.88 3.29 -8.01
CA ASP A 84 13.76 2.15 -7.76
C ASP A 84 13.42 1.57 -6.39
N PRO A 85 13.31 0.23 -6.27
CA PRO A 85 13.05 -0.36 -4.97
C PRO A 85 14.12 0.15 -4.00
N PRO A 86 13.74 0.46 -2.75
CA PRO A 86 14.71 0.89 -1.76
C PRO A 86 15.88 -0.10 -1.76
N VAL A 87 17.11 0.45 -1.74
CA VAL A 87 18.35 -0.32 -1.77
C VAL A 87 18.18 -1.56 -0.90
N LYS A 88 18.51 -2.73 -1.47
CA LYS A 88 18.40 -4.03 -0.79
C LYS A 88 18.87 -3.85 0.64
N SER A 89 17.98 -4.10 1.61
CA SER A 89 18.37 -4.08 3.02
C SER A 89 19.62 -4.93 3.16
N ASP A 90 20.68 -4.32 3.71
CA ASP A 90 21.96 -4.95 4.01
C ASP A 90 21.77 -5.95 5.16
N PHE A 91 20.98 -7.00 4.91
CA PHE A 91 20.92 -8.21 5.74
C PHE A 91 22.19 -9.07 5.59
N ASN A 92 23.27 -8.54 5.02
CA ASN A 92 24.60 -9.14 5.07
C ASN A 92 25.28 -8.91 6.43
N SER A 93 24.55 -9.12 7.53
CA SER A 93 25.17 -9.49 8.79
C SER A 93 25.58 -10.97 8.71
N ALA A 94 26.46 -11.29 7.76
CA ALA A 94 27.21 -12.54 7.78
C ALA A 94 28.22 -12.54 8.96
N ASP A 95 28.52 -11.35 9.48
CA ASP A 95 29.23 -11.17 10.74
C ASP A 95 28.22 -11.10 11.89
N PRO A 96 28.15 -12.13 12.76
CA PRO A 96 27.29 -12.11 13.94
C PRO A 96 27.72 -11.08 14.99
N SER A 97 28.89 -10.44 14.85
CA SER A 97 29.36 -9.39 15.75
C SER A 97 28.85 -7.99 15.38
N THR A 98 28.31 -7.80 14.18
CA THR A 98 27.79 -6.50 13.71
C THR A 98 26.28 -6.33 13.89
N VAL A 99 25.56 -7.42 14.18
CA VAL A 99 24.16 -7.34 14.60
C VAL A 99 24.11 -6.94 16.08
N ASN A 100 23.39 -5.87 16.38
CA ASN A 100 23.01 -5.43 17.73
C ASN A 100 22.07 -6.42 18.45
N VAL A 101 22.23 -7.72 18.22
CA VAL A 101 21.77 -8.73 19.17
C VAL A 101 22.86 -8.74 20.24
N GLY A 102 22.57 -8.14 21.40
CA GLY A 102 23.53 -8.10 22.49
C GLY A 102 24.11 -9.49 22.70
N SER A 103 25.40 -9.65 22.43
CA SER A 103 26.15 -10.85 22.78
C SER A 103 26.14 -10.90 24.30
N GLY A 104 25.08 -11.47 24.87
CA GLY A 104 25.07 -11.96 26.24
C GLY A 104 26.15 -13.03 26.27
N GLY A 105 27.39 -12.59 26.50
CA GLY A 105 28.55 -13.44 26.53
C GLY A 105 28.27 -14.62 27.43
N VAL A 106 28.79 -15.78 27.04
CA VAL A 106 28.81 -16.97 27.90
C VAL A 106 29.61 -16.59 29.14
N SER A 107 28.92 -16.06 30.15
CA SER A 107 29.51 -15.83 31.46
C SER A 107 29.56 -17.18 32.15
N ASP A 108 30.79 -17.60 32.37
CA ASP A 108 31.25 -18.75 33.13
C ASP A 108 30.21 -19.48 33.99
N THR A 109 30.11 -20.78 33.71
CA THR A 109 29.86 -21.87 34.68
C THR A 109 28.93 -21.51 35.83
N PHE A 110 27.61 -21.58 35.57
CA PHE A 110 26.69 -21.97 36.64
C PHE A 110 27.07 -23.38 37.06
N SER A 111 27.79 -23.50 38.17
CA SER A 111 28.30 -24.78 38.71
C SER A 111 27.19 -25.81 38.98
N HIS A 112 25.92 -25.42 38.94
CA HIS A 112 24.77 -26.31 39.13
C HIS A 112 23.66 -26.02 38.11
N GLY A 113 23.57 -26.86 37.07
CA GLY A 113 22.29 -27.38 36.59
C GLY A 113 21.73 -26.81 35.29
N ASN A 114 21.96 -27.57 34.22
CA ASN A 114 21.08 -27.78 33.07
C ASN A 114 21.24 -26.83 31.85
N ASP A 115 21.92 -27.35 30.82
CA ASP A 115 22.19 -26.75 29.51
C ASP A 115 20.99 -26.77 28.54
N ALA A 116 19.88 -27.45 28.88
CA ALA A 116 18.73 -27.65 27.97
C ALA A 116 17.99 -26.36 27.57
N LEU A 117 18.19 -25.26 28.28
CA LEU A 117 17.54 -23.97 27.98
C LEU A 117 18.42 -23.00 27.17
N ARG A 118 19.74 -23.21 27.12
CA ARG A 118 20.68 -22.19 26.60
C ARG A 118 21.61 -22.70 25.51
N GLU A 119 21.83 -24.00 25.37
CA GLU A 119 22.67 -24.53 24.32
C GLU A 119 21.97 -24.56 22.94
N PRO A 120 22.74 -24.47 21.84
CA PRO A 120 22.19 -24.62 20.50
C PRO A 120 21.49 -25.98 20.37
N ALA A 121 20.35 -26.02 19.66
CA ALA A 121 19.49 -27.20 19.47
C ALA A 121 20.18 -28.41 18.79
N THR A 122 21.47 -28.31 18.49
CA THR A 122 22.34 -29.39 18.01
C THR A 122 22.97 -30.22 19.13
N GLY A 123 22.92 -29.76 20.39
CA GLY A 123 23.24 -30.59 21.56
C GLY A 123 22.17 -31.65 21.76
N ASP A 124 22.57 -32.86 22.18
CA ASP A 124 21.66 -33.98 22.42
C ASP A 124 20.51 -33.54 23.35
N SER A 125 19.31 -33.42 22.79
CA SER A 125 18.15 -33.04 23.59
C SER A 125 17.92 -34.10 24.66
N ALA A 126 17.57 -33.70 25.89
CA ALA A 126 17.20 -34.64 26.96
C ALA A 126 16.04 -35.59 26.58
N ALA A 127 15.25 -35.25 25.55
CA ALA A 127 14.24 -36.12 24.96
C ALA A 127 14.81 -37.28 24.11
N ARG A 128 16.08 -37.21 23.73
CA ARG A 128 16.79 -38.18 22.88
C ARG A 128 17.91 -38.91 23.62
N SER A 129 18.42 -38.37 24.72
CA SER A 129 19.39 -39.06 25.58
C SER A 129 18.67 -39.99 26.58
N ALA A 130 19.20 -41.19 26.79
CA ALA A 130 18.74 -42.08 27.87
C ALA A 130 19.16 -41.57 29.26
N ASP A 131 20.09 -40.61 29.31
CA ASP A 131 20.50 -39.92 30.51
C ASP A 131 19.53 -38.75 30.79
N ALA A 132 18.61 -38.99 31.72
CA ALA A 132 17.58 -38.05 32.13
C ALA A 132 18.12 -36.87 32.96
N THR A 133 19.40 -36.90 33.38
CA THR A 133 19.99 -35.86 34.24
C THR A 133 20.13 -34.50 33.55
N LEU A 134 20.24 -34.48 32.22
CA LEU A 134 20.35 -33.26 31.40
C LEU A 134 19.07 -32.41 31.39
N GLY A 135 17.94 -32.95 31.86
CA GLY A 135 16.63 -32.28 31.93
C GLY A 135 16.15 -31.99 33.34
N GLN A 136 16.91 -32.33 34.38
CA GLN A 136 16.45 -32.22 35.77
C GLN A 136 16.47 -30.78 36.26
N GLY A 137 15.45 -30.40 37.03
CA GLY A 137 15.35 -29.08 37.68
C GLY A 137 14.92 -27.92 36.79
N VAL A 138 14.60 -28.15 35.51
CA VAL A 138 14.04 -27.11 34.62
C VAL A 138 12.53 -27.29 34.46
N GLY A 139 11.76 -26.22 34.67
CA GLY A 139 10.31 -26.24 34.52
C GLY A 139 9.59 -27.09 35.57
N ARG A 140 8.49 -27.74 35.17
CA ARG A 140 7.69 -28.64 36.02
C ARG A 140 8.16 -30.07 35.80
N GLU A 141 9.04 -30.56 36.65
CA GLU A 141 9.52 -31.94 36.57
C GLU A 141 8.60 -32.86 37.39
N GLY A 142 7.97 -33.83 36.72
CA GLY A 142 7.29 -34.93 37.41
C GLY A 142 8.33 -35.88 37.97
N LYS A 143 8.52 -35.86 39.29
CA LYS A 143 9.41 -36.80 39.98
C LYS A 143 8.64 -38.07 40.34
N ASP A 144 9.16 -39.23 39.93
CA ASP A 144 8.59 -40.53 40.27
C ASP A 144 9.02 -41.01 41.66
N GLY A 145 8.23 -41.90 42.27
CA GLY A 145 8.57 -42.53 43.56
C GLY A 145 8.37 -41.64 44.79
N LEU A 146 7.58 -40.56 44.67
CA LEU A 146 7.23 -39.70 45.79
C LEU A 146 6.33 -40.42 46.81
N SER A 147 6.48 -40.07 48.09
CA SER A 147 5.67 -40.60 49.19
C SER A 147 4.21 -40.15 49.17
N GLY A 148 3.81 -39.32 48.21
CA GLY A 148 2.48 -38.73 48.07
C GLY A 148 2.32 -37.96 46.76
N ILE A 149 1.15 -37.33 46.55
CA ILE A 149 0.90 -36.50 45.36
C ILE A 149 1.80 -35.24 45.44
N PRO A 150 2.47 -34.83 44.34
CA PRO A 150 3.24 -33.60 44.29
C PRO A 150 2.43 -32.35 44.67
N ASN A 151 3.03 -31.44 45.44
CA ASN A 151 2.42 -30.17 45.87
C ASN A 151 1.96 -29.27 44.69
N ASP A 152 2.56 -29.43 43.51
CA ASP A 152 2.23 -28.67 42.30
C ASP A 152 1.11 -29.28 41.46
N ALA A 153 0.70 -30.52 41.75
CA ALA A 153 -0.41 -31.21 41.08
C ALA A 153 -1.80 -30.87 41.68
N VAL A 154 -1.83 -30.22 42.84
CA VAL A 154 -3.07 -29.85 43.53
C VAL A 154 -3.41 -28.36 43.38
N THR A 155 -4.66 -27.99 43.70
CA THR A 155 -5.09 -26.59 43.72
C THR A 155 -4.32 -25.79 44.77
N ARG A 156 -4.29 -24.46 44.62
CA ARG A 156 -3.53 -23.57 45.50
C ARG A 156 -3.89 -23.75 46.98
N GLU A 157 -5.17 -23.99 47.27
CA GLU A 157 -5.72 -24.12 48.62
C GLU A 157 -5.32 -25.43 49.32
N ALA A 158 -4.98 -26.45 48.53
CA ALA A 158 -4.60 -27.78 49.01
C ALA A 158 -3.07 -27.94 49.15
N LYS A 159 -2.28 -26.95 48.72
CA LYS A 159 -0.81 -26.98 48.85
C LYS A 159 -0.38 -27.00 50.32
N GLY A 160 0.68 -27.75 50.62
CA GLY A 160 1.25 -27.82 51.98
C GLY A 160 0.40 -28.58 53.00
N LYS A 161 -0.63 -29.33 52.55
CA LYS A 161 -1.41 -30.22 53.41
C LYS A 161 -0.64 -31.54 53.64
N ALA A 162 -0.97 -32.22 54.75
CA ALA A 162 -0.36 -33.51 55.08
C ALA A 162 -0.65 -34.56 53.99
N GLY A 163 0.35 -35.37 53.64
CA GLY A 163 0.25 -36.41 52.61
C GLY A 163 0.62 -35.95 51.20
N LEU A 164 1.01 -34.68 51.01
CA LEU A 164 1.60 -34.20 49.77
C LEU A 164 3.13 -34.19 49.87
N ALA A 165 3.78 -34.47 48.76
CA ALA A 165 5.22 -34.39 48.65
C ALA A 165 5.63 -32.99 48.17
N ASP A 166 6.59 -32.38 48.86
CA ASP A 166 7.08 -31.07 48.46
C ASP A 166 8.02 -31.18 47.25
N THR A 167 7.51 -30.73 46.11
CA THR A 167 8.23 -30.62 44.84
C THR A 167 8.59 -29.18 44.50
N THR A 168 8.24 -28.22 45.36
CA THR A 168 8.68 -26.85 45.18
C THR A 168 10.14 -26.73 45.62
N GLY A 169 10.99 -26.11 44.80
CA GLY A 169 12.37 -25.85 45.20
C GLY A 169 12.40 -25.01 46.49
N GLN A 170 13.49 -25.10 47.25
CA GLN A 170 13.71 -24.28 48.44
C GLN A 170 13.39 -22.81 48.14
N ASP A 171 12.39 -22.25 48.84
CA ASP A 171 12.11 -20.82 48.77
C ASP A 171 13.20 -20.09 49.57
N TYR A 172 14.15 -19.51 48.85
CA TYR A 172 15.23 -18.72 49.46
C TYR A 172 14.77 -17.35 49.98
N GLY A 173 13.46 -17.08 49.94
CA GLY A 173 12.86 -15.84 50.38
C GLY A 173 13.14 -14.69 49.42
N TYR A 174 12.54 -13.53 49.71
CA TYR A 174 12.83 -12.31 48.98
C TYR A 174 14.23 -11.80 49.32
N PRO A 175 15.01 -11.32 48.33
CA PRO A 175 16.25 -10.61 48.62
C PRO A 175 15.96 -9.45 49.58
N LYS A 176 16.92 -9.09 50.44
CA LYS A 176 16.80 -8.02 51.46
C LYS A 176 16.29 -6.66 50.95
N ASN A 177 16.20 -6.47 49.62
CA ASN A 177 15.78 -5.26 48.95
C ASN A 177 14.47 -5.49 48.16
N ASP A 178 13.41 -5.92 48.84
CA ASP A 178 12.08 -6.06 48.24
C ASP A 178 11.40 -4.68 48.11
N PRO A 179 11.07 -4.23 46.88
CA PRO A 179 10.39 -2.95 46.67
C PRO A 179 8.94 -2.91 47.19
N SER A 180 8.36 -4.04 47.58
CA SER A 180 7.03 -4.09 48.20
C SER A 180 7.04 -3.78 49.71
N ASN A 181 8.22 -3.61 50.31
CA ASN A 181 8.41 -3.18 51.70
C ASN A 181 8.88 -1.71 51.83
N ALA A 182 8.73 -0.91 50.76
CA ALA A 182 8.99 0.53 50.74
C ALA A 182 7.69 1.35 50.83
#